data_AF-A0A392V3S8-F1
#
_entry.id   AF-A0A392V3S8-F1
#
_cell.length_a   1.000
_cell.length_b   1.000
_cell.length_c   1.000
_cell.angle_alpha   90.00
_cell.angle_beta   90.00
_cell.angle_gamma   90.00
#
_symmetry.space_group_name_H-M   'P 1'
#
loop_
_entity.id
_entity.type
_entity.pdbx_description
1 polymer ?
#
loop_
_entity_poly.entity_id
_entity_poly.type
_entity_poly.pdbx_seq_one_letter_code
_entity_poly.pdbx_strand_id
1 'polypeptide(L)' 'SPKASPAPSPTPSPAPSSAPLIRKWPAEVSQLPPFMHKYYADVVDVEGDGHCRFRVVSVLLGKAEEEHQMVRL' A
#
# COMPACT_ATOMS: atom_id res chain seq x y z
N SER A 1 49.60 -14.46 -14.93
CA SER A 1 48.44 -14.61 -14.04
C SER A 1 47.59 -13.36 -14.09
N PRO A 2 46.29 -13.42 -14.44
CA PRO A 2 45.44 -12.24 -14.33
C PRO A 2 45.04 -12.01 -12.87
N LYS A 3 45.21 -10.77 -12.41
CA LYS A 3 44.89 -10.29 -11.06
C LYS A 3 43.39 -10.02 -11.00
N ALA A 4 42.65 -10.72 -10.13
CA ALA A 4 41.23 -10.50 -9.93
C ALA A 4 40.98 -9.11 -9.31
N SER A 5 40.11 -8.32 -9.93
CA SER A 5 39.65 -7.04 -9.37
C SER A 5 38.68 -7.28 -8.19
N PRO A 6 38.64 -6.38 -7.18
CA PRO A 6 37.73 -6.53 -6.04
C PRO A 6 36.27 -6.35 -6.47
N ALA A 7 35.37 -7.16 -5.93
CA ALA A 7 33.92 -6.99 -6.10
C ALA A 7 33.43 -5.70 -5.42
N PRO A 8 32.40 -5.03 -5.96
CA PRO A 8 31.83 -3.83 -5.34
C PRO A 8 31.14 -4.18 -4.01
N SER A 9 31.39 -3.37 -2.97
CA SER A 9 30.71 -3.49 -1.68
C SER A 9 29.20 -3.22 -1.82
N PRO A 10 28.34 -3.94 -1.08
CA PRO A 10 26.91 -3.71 -1.10
C PRO A 10 26.59 -2.34 -0.49
N THR A 11 25.94 -1.49 -1.27
CA THR A 11 25.41 -0.20 -0.81
C THR A 11 24.33 -0.47 0.26
N PRO A 12 24.38 0.16 1.44
CA PRO A 12 23.29 0.03 2.41
C PRO A 12 22.01 0.62 1.81
N SER A 13 20.94 -0.18 1.78
CA SER A 13 19.60 0.28 1.37
C SER A 13 19.18 1.49 2.22
N PRO A 14 18.59 2.53 1.62
CA PRO A 14 18.06 3.64 2.38
C PRO A 14 17.03 3.13 3.39
N ALA A 15 17.19 3.51 4.65
CA ALA A 15 16.22 3.22 5.70
C ALA A 15 14.86 3.81 5.29
N PRO A 16 13.73 3.09 5.54
CA PRO A 16 12.42 3.64 5.27
C PRO A 16 12.26 4.95 6.05
N SER A 17 11.94 6.03 5.34
CA SER A 17 11.78 7.36 5.91
C SER A 17 10.70 7.32 7.00
N SER A 18 11.08 7.69 8.23
CA SER A 18 10.16 7.85 9.36
C SER A 18 9.36 9.14 9.31
N ALA A 19 9.51 9.95 8.25
CA ALA A 19 8.73 11.15 8.08
C ALA A 19 7.24 10.77 7.99
N PRO A 20 6.34 11.40 8.77
CA PRO A 20 4.92 11.14 8.64
C PRO A 20 4.51 11.50 7.22
N LEU A 21 4.20 10.48 6.42
CA LEU A 21 3.60 10.64 5.11
C LEU A 21 2.35 11.51 5.33
N ILE A 22 2.30 12.70 4.73
CA ILE A 22 1.08 13.50 4.69
C ILE A 22 0.07 12.67 3.90
N ARG A 23 -0.72 11.89 4.63
CA ARG A 23 -1.72 10.99 4.07
C ARG A 23 -2.89 11.86 3.63
N LYS A 24 -3.15 11.88 2.32
CA LYS A 24 -4.36 12.47 1.76
C LYS A 24 -5.51 11.50 1.95
N TRP A 25 -6.04 11.46 3.17
CA TRP A 25 -7.20 10.63 3.47
C TRP A 25 -8.50 11.26 2.96
N PRO A 26 -9.53 10.44 2.66
CA PRO A 26 -10.90 10.92 2.55
C PRO A 26 -11.33 11.68 3.80
N ALA A 27 -12.27 12.62 3.65
CA ALA A 27 -12.74 13.47 4.74
C ALA A 27 -13.36 12.64 5.88
N GLU A 28 -13.96 11.51 5.55
CA GLU A 28 -14.59 10.55 6.46
C GLU A 28 -13.59 9.98 7.46
N VAL A 29 -12.35 9.71 7.03
CA VAL A 29 -11.28 9.22 7.91
C VAL A 29 -10.90 10.28 8.92
N SER A 30 -10.96 11.57 8.54
CA SER A 30 -10.66 12.69 9.45
C SER A 30 -11.72 12.88 10.55
N GLN A 31 -12.90 12.26 10.40
CA GLN A 31 -13.93 12.25 11.44
C GLN A 31 -13.70 11.15 12.48
N LEU A 32 -12.83 10.17 12.20
CA LEU A 32 -12.50 9.13 13.17
C LEU A 32 -11.69 9.72 14.33
N PRO A 33 -11.76 9.13 15.53
CA PRO A 33 -10.92 9.56 16.65
C PRO A 33 -9.43 9.57 16.27
N PRO A 34 -8.65 10.61 16.63
CA PRO A 34 -7.25 10.72 16.21
C PRO A 34 -6.37 9.52 16.57
N PHE A 35 -6.70 8.80 17.64
CA PHE A 35 -5.97 7.58 18.02
C PHE A 35 -6.09 6.45 16.99
N MET A 36 -7.11 6.48 16.13
CA MET A 36 -7.34 5.50 15.06
C MET A 36 -6.46 5.75 13.84
N HIS A 37 -6.06 7.00 13.59
CA HIS A 37 -5.32 7.39 12.37
C HIS A 37 -4.00 6.62 12.19
N LYS A 38 -3.40 6.16 13.29
CA LYS A 38 -2.15 5.37 13.26
C LYS A 38 -2.31 3.95 12.72
N TYR A 39 -3.54 3.42 12.70
CA TYR A 39 -3.81 2.04 12.27
C TYR A 39 -4.12 1.91 10.79
N TYR A 40 -4.56 2.99 10.15
CA TYR A 40 -4.72 3.01 8.72
C TYR A 40 -3.35 3.22 8.08
N ALA A 41 -3.06 2.58 6.94
CA ALA A 41 -1.88 2.84 6.11
C ALA A 41 -2.31 3.56 4.82
N ASP A 42 -3.38 3.05 4.22
CA ASP A 42 -4.03 3.56 3.02
C ASP A 42 -5.55 3.27 3.08
N VAL A 43 -6.34 4.02 2.31
CA VAL A 43 -7.81 3.91 2.26
C VAL A 43 -8.18 3.95 0.79
N VAL A 44 -8.79 2.85 0.36
CA VAL A 44 -9.29 2.67 -1.00
C VAL A 44 -10.80 2.79 -0.94
N ASP A 45 -11.34 3.76 -1.67
CA ASP A 45 -12.77 3.91 -1.87
C ASP A 45 -13.23 2.93 -2.95
N VAL A 46 -14.28 2.15 -2.66
CA VAL A 46 -14.90 1.17 -3.57
C VAL A 46 -16.40 1.13 -3.36
N GLU A 47 -17.13 0.51 -4.28
CA GLU A 47 -18.57 0.33 -4.14
C GLU A 47 -18.95 -0.44 -2.87
N GLY A 48 -19.86 0.13 -2.07
CA GLY A 48 -20.31 -0.36 -0.78
C GLY A 48 -21.33 -1.51 -0.85
N ASP A 49 -21.12 -2.48 -1.74
CA ASP A 49 -21.98 -3.65 -1.90
C ASP A 49 -21.46 -4.88 -1.12
N GLY A 50 -22.13 -6.03 -1.26
CA GLY A 50 -21.68 -7.30 -0.66
C GLY A 50 -20.34 -7.84 -1.18
N HIS A 51 -19.72 -7.17 -2.16
CA HIS A 51 -18.46 -7.50 -2.79
C HIS A 51 -17.33 -6.57 -2.38
N CYS A 52 -17.59 -5.51 -1.60
CA CYS A 52 -16.61 -4.47 -1.24
C CYS A 52 -15.24 -5.02 -0.81
N ARG A 53 -15.21 -6.08 0.00
CA ARG A 53 -13.94 -6.72 0.43
C ARG A 53 -13.12 -7.29 -0.73
N PHE A 54 -13.76 -7.84 -1.76
CA PHE A 54 -13.10 -8.38 -2.95
C PHE A 54 -12.72 -7.27 -3.91
N ARG A 55 -13.56 -6.23 -4.02
CA ARG A 55 -13.31 -5.01 -4.78
C ARG A 55 -12.05 -4.30 -4.30
N VAL A 56 -11.89 -4.11 -2.98
CA VAL A 56 -10.66 -3.57 -2.39
C VAL A 56 -9.44 -4.41 -2.77
N VAL A 57 -9.52 -5.73 -2.71
CA VAL A 57 -8.40 -6.62 -3.08
C VAL A 57 -8.07 -6.50 -4.57
N SER A 58 -9.07 -6.38 -5.45
CA SER A 58 -8.87 -6.17 -6.89
C SER A 58 -8.06 -4.91 -7.16
N VAL A 59 -8.45 -3.79 -6.53
CA VAL A 59 -7.74 -2.51 -6.66
C VAL A 59 -6.32 -2.60 -6.11
N LEU A 60 -6.13 -3.27 -4.96
CA LEU A 60 -4.79 -3.48 -4.39
C LEU A 60 -3.87 -4.34 -5.28
N LEU A 61 -4.44 -5.19 -6.14
CA LEU A 61 -3.71 -5.95 -7.16
C LEU A 61 -3.45 -5.15 -8.45
N GLY A 62 -3.83 -3.87 -8.50
CA GLY A 62 -3.68 -3.00 -9.67
C GLY A 62 -4.68 -3.31 -10.78
N LYS A 63 -5.83 -3.89 -10.43
CA LYS A 63 -6.94 -4.19 -11.35
C LYS A 63 -8.09 -3.19 -11.17
N ALA A 64 -9.02 -3.20 -12.12
CA ALA A 64 -10.26 -2.47 -11.97
C ALA A 64 -11.12 -3.07 -10.83
N GLU A 65 -12.01 -2.26 -10.27
CA GLU A 65 -12.88 -2.70 -9.18
C GLU A 65 -13.83 -3.82 -9.62
N GLU A 66 -14.33 -3.72 -10.86
CA GLU A 66 -15.26 -4.65 -11.52
C GLU A 66 -14.63 -6.02 -11.77
N GLU A 67 -13.29 -6.09 -11.78
CA GLU A 67 -12.53 -7.34 -11.88
C GLU A 67 -12.54 -8.15 -10.57
N HIS A 68 -13.24 -7.70 -9.52
CA HIS A 68 -13.34 -8.38 -8.22
C HIS A 68 -13.80 -9.84 -8.29
N GLN A 69 -14.47 -10.24 -9.38
CA GLN A 69 -14.89 -11.62 -9.60
C GLN A 69 -13.70 -12.58 -9.75
N MET A 70 -12.57 -12.09 -10.28
CA MET A 70 -11.34 -12.88 -10.42
C MET A 70 -10.58 -13.07 -9.10
N VAL A 71 -10.95 -12.31 -8.06
CA VAL A 71 -10.41 -12.47 -6.69
C VAL A 71 -11.13 -13.60 -5.93
N ARG A 72 -12.35 -13.97 -6.35
CA ARG A 72 -13.10 -15.10 -5.78
C ARG A 72 -12.60 -16.41 -6.41
N LEU A 73 -11.56 -17.00 -5.83
CA LEU A 73 -11.21 -18.41 -5.99
C LEU A 73 -12.07 -19.28 -5.07
#